data_AF-A0AAU6WVQ5-F1
#
_entry.id   AF-A0AAU6WVQ5-F1
#
_cell.length_a   1.000
_cell.length_b   1.000
_cell.length_c   1.000
_cell.angle_alpha   90.00
_cell.angle_beta   90.00
_cell.angle_gamma   90.00
#
_symmetry.space_group_name_H-M   'P 1'
#
loop_
_entity.id
_entity.type
_entity.pdbx_description
1 polymer ?
#
loop_
_entity_poly.entity_id
_entity_poly.type
_entity_poly.pdbx_seq_one_letter_code
_entity_poly.pdbx_strand_id
1 'polypeptide(L)'
;MIRIKYPEKAGLCQKILNKKTLELMDIIRLNAIIAGSGCAENVSYNQKLKSYDKRAILQILDHQKKHRLNNSQLSRHFKLSRNTVAKWKKLFL
;
A
#
# COMPACT_ATOMS: atom_id res chain seq x y z
N MET A 1 13.38 -10.38 13.94
CA MET A 1 12.00 -10.90 13.79
C MET A 1 11.72 -11.52 12.42
N ILE A 2 11.84 -10.81 11.28
CA ILE A 2 11.53 -11.39 9.94
C ILE A 2 12.44 -12.58 9.59
N ARG A 3 13.76 -12.46 9.83
CA ARG A 3 14.73 -13.55 9.62
C ARG A 3 14.47 -14.81 10.47
N ILE A 4 13.69 -14.68 11.55
CA ILE A 4 13.42 -15.77 12.50
C ILE A 4 12.07 -16.42 12.19
N LYS A 5 11.03 -15.62 11.86
CA LYS A 5 9.68 -16.13 11.56
C LYS A 5 9.47 -16.53 10.10
N TYR A 6 10.14 -15.88 9.16
CA TYR A 6 9.92 -16.08 7.72
C TYR A 6 11.23 -16.02 6.93
N PRO A 7 12.14 -16.99 7.14
CA PRO A 7 13.45 -17.00 6.48
C PRO A 7 13.34 -17.07 4.96
N GLU A 8 12.37 -17.80 4.39
CA GLU A 8 12.19 -17.87 2.93
C GLU A 8 11.71 -16.55 2.31
N LYS A 9 10.99 -15.72 3.07
CA LYS A 9 10.52 -14.40 2.62
C LYS A 9 11.55 -13.30 2.87
N ALA A 10 12.55 -13.54 3.71
CA ALA A 10 13.56 -12.55 4.06
C ALA A 10 14.32 -12.04 2.83
N GLY A 11 14.69 -12.92 1.90
CA GLY A 11 15.37 -12.53 0.65
C GLY A 11 14.53 -11.64 -0.27
N LEU A 12 13.22 -11.88 -0.34
CA LEU A 12 12.28 -11.06 -1.13
C LEU A 12 12.06 -9.69 -0.48
N CYS A 13 11.92 -9.66 0.85
CA CYS A 13 11.81 -8.42 1.61
C CYS A 13 13.09 -7.58 1.55
N GLN A 14 14.28 -8.22 1.54
CA GLN A 14 15.58 -7.55 1.55
C GLN A 14 15.76 -6.61 0.34
N LYS A 15 15.28 -7.01 -0.85
CA LYS A 15 15.33 -6.17 -2.06
C LYS A 15 14.54 -4.87 -1.93
N ILE A 16 13.43 -4.91 -1.18
CA ILE A 16 12.58 -3.76 -0.94
C ILE A 16 13.16 -2.92 0.21
N LEU A 17 13.57 -3.56 1.30
CA LEU A 17 14.13 -2.92 2.49
C LEU A 17 15.49 -2.25 2.25
N ASN A 18 16.25 -2.67 1.23
CA ASN A 18 17.51 -2.02 0.84
C ASN A 18 17.31 -0.67 0.11
N LYS A 19 16.08 -0.26 -0.20
CA LYS A 19 15.84 1.07 -0.79
C LYS A 19 16.03 2.17 0.26
N LYS A 20 16.71 3.25 -0.14
CA LYS A 20 17.02 4.42 0.71
C LYS A 20 15.76 5.12 1.26
N THR A 21 14.67 5.08 0.50
CA THR A 21 13.33 5.53 0.89
C THR A 21 12.31 4.50 0.44
N LEU A 22 11.51 4.00 1.37
CA LEU A 22 10.38 3.14 1.07
C LEU A 22 9.21 4.00 0.62
N GLU A 23 8.74 3.77 -0.60
CA GLU A 23 7.50 4.37 -1.09
C GLU A 23 6.30 3.52 -0.71
N LEU A 24 5.10 4.09 -0.80
CA LEU A 24 3.88 3.34 -0.50
C LEU A 24 3.78 2.03 -1.32
N MET A 25 4.21 2.03 -2.58
CA MET A 25 4.20 0.83 -3.41
C MET A 25 5.13 -0.25 -2.88
N ASP A 26 6.27 0.15 -2.30
CA ASP A 26 7.21 -0.75 -1.65
C ASP A 26 6.61 -1.33 -0.37
N ILE A 27 5.91 -0.52 0.42
CA ILE A 27 5.19 -0.97 1.63
C ILE A 27 4.07 -1.95 1.26
N ILE A 28 3.29 -1.67 0.21
CA ILE A 28 2.23 -2.56 -0.26
C ILE A 28 2.80 -3.92 -0.71
N ARG A 29 3.89 -3.90 -1.49
CA ARG A 29 4.57 -5.13 -1.93
C ARG A 29 5.17 -5.90 -0.77
N LEU A 30 5.82 -5.21 0.17
CA LEU A 30 6.40 -5.81 1.36
C LEU A 30 5.33 -6.50 2.20
N ASN A 31 4.19 -5.83 2.41
CA ASN A 31 3.08 -6.39 3.16
C ASN A 31 2.46 -7.61 2.45
N ALA A 32 2.39 -7.59 1.11
CA ALA A 32 1.94 -8.74 0.33
C ALA A 32 2.89 -9.95 0.44
N ILE A 33 4.21 -9.72 0.38
CA ILE A 33 5.23 -10.76 0.56
C ILE A 33 5.12 -11.38 1.96
N ILE A 34 4.98 -10.55 2.99
CA ILE A 34 4.86 -11.00 4.39
C ILE A 34 3.57 -11.81 4.59
N ALA A 35 2.42 -11.29 4.12
CA ALA A 35 1.11 -11.91 4.30
C ALA A 35 0.97 -13.27 3.60
N GLY A 36 1.66 -13.50 2.48
CA GLY A 36 1.55 -14.74 1.71
C GLY A 36 0.20 -14.91 1.00
N SER A 37 0.16 -15.79 0.00
CA SER A 37 -0.99 -16.02 -0.90
C SER A 37 -2.23 -16.64 -0.24
N GLY A 38 -2.15 -17.09 1.02
CA GLY A 38 -3.23 -17.82 1.71
C GLY A 38 -4.22 -16.98 2.53
N CYS A 39 -4.06 -15.66 2.61
CA CYS A 39 -4.80 -14.81 3.56
C CYS A 39 -5.88 -13.94 2.90
N ALA A 40 -6.61 -14.45 1.90
CA ALA A 40 -7.65 -13.69 1.20
C ALA A 40 -8.72 -13.10 2.15
N GLU A 41 -9.07 -13.81 3.23
CA GLU A 41 -10.00 -13.32 4.27
C GLU A 41 -9.43 -12.16 5.10
N ASN A 42 -8.13 -12.20 5.41
CA ASN A 42 -7.48 -11.17 6.24
C ASN A 42 -7.14 -9.88 5.45
N VAL A 43 -7.10 -9.93 4.12
CA VAL A 43 -6.77 -8.75 3.29
C VAL A 43 -7.82 -7.65 3.42
N SER A 44 -9.11 -7.99 3.53
CA SER A 44 -10.18 -7.01 3.73
C SER A 44 -10.10 -6.32 5.09
N TYR A 45 -9.83 -7.09 6.15
CA TYR A 45 -9.74 -6.58 7.51
C TYR A 45 -8.47 -5.74 7.74
N ASN A 46 -7.30 -6.23 7.31
CA ASN A 46 -6.05 -5.48 7.38
C ASN A 46 -6.09 -4.17 6.58
N GLN A 47 -6.92 -4.09 5.54
CA GLN A 47 -7.05 -2.87 4.76
C GLN A 47 -7.75 -1.74 5.52
N LYS A 48 -8.67 -2.08 6.44
CA LYS A 48 -9.31 -1.12 7.34
C LYS A 48 -8.36 -0.63 8.43
N LEU A 49 -7.31 -1.40 8.73
CA LEU A 49 -6.28 -1.09 9.74
C LEU A 49 -5.11 -0.26 9.20
N LYS A 50 -5.14 0.14 7.92
CA LYS A 50 -4.06 0.95 7.34
C LYS A 50 -4.13 2.39 7.80
N SER A 51 -3.15 2.79 8.61
CA SER A 51 -2.85 4.19 8.88
C SER A 51 -2.06 4.78 7.72
N TYR A 52 -2.70 5.61 6.91
CA TYR A 52 -2.02 6.38 5.86
C TYR A 52 -1.51 7.70 6.45
N ASP A 53 -0.21 7.92 6.40
CA ASP A 53 0.36 9.22 6.74
C ASP A 53 0.13 10.23 5.59
N LYS A 54 0.32 11.53 5.86
CA LYS A 54 0.12 12.59 4.87
C LYS A 54 0.96 12.35 3.61
N ARG A 55 2.19 11.85 3.77
CA ARG A 55 3.10 11.58 2.66
C ARG A 55 2.57 10.47 1.75
N ALA A 56 2.08 9.36 2.32
CA ALA A 56 1.46 8.28 1.55
C ALA A 56 0.21 8.75 0.82
N ILE A 57 -0.64 9.56 1.47
CA ILE A 57 -1.85 10.11 0.83
C ILE A 57 -1.47 10.95 -0.40
N LEU A 58 -0.49 11.85 -0.25
CA LEU A 58 -0.01 12.66 -1.37
C LEU A 58 0.60 11.82 -2.49
N GLN A 59 1.36 10.76 -2.17
CA GLN A 59 1.88 9.83 -3.16
C GLN A 59 0.78 9.10 -3.94
N ILE A 60 -0.32 8.70 -3.27
CA ILE A 60 -1.47 8.06 -3.93
C ILE A 60 -2.17 9.04 -4.87
N LEU A 61 -2.38 10.27 -4.43
CA LEU A 61 -3.01 11.32 -5.24
C LEU A 61 -2.13 11.75 -6.43
N ASP A 62 -0.81 11.77 -6.25
CA ASP A 62 0.14 12.03 -7.32
C ASP A 62 0.16 10.89 -8.35
N HIS A 63 0.10 9.63 -7.89
CA HIS A 63 -0.07 8.47 -8.76
C HIS A 63 -1.35 8.57 -9.60
N GLN A 64 -2.45 9.07 -9.04
CA GLN A 64 -3.69 9.33 -9.78
C GLN A 64 -3.45 10.29 -10.95
N LYS A 65 -2.75 11.40 -10.71
CA LYS A 65 -2.44 12.41 -11.74
C LYS A 65 -1.49 11.85 -12.80
N LYS A 66 -0.41 11.20 -12.38
CA LYS A 66 0.62 10.62 -13.27
C LYS A 66 0.03 9.59 -14.24
N HIS A 67 -0.88 8.75 -13.78
CA HIS A 67 -1.49 7.69 -14.57
C HIS A 67 -2.88 8.05 -15.11
N ARG A 68 -3.33 9.32 -14.95
CA ARG A 68 -4.64 9.82 -15.40
C ARG A 68 -5.81 8.93 -14.97
N LEU A 69 -5.76 8.43 -13.73
CA LEU A 69 -6.79 7.53 -13.19
C LEU A 69 -7.98 8.29 -12.64
N ASN A 70 -9.19 7.75 -12.81
CA ASN A 70 -10.35 8.25 -12.10
C ASN A 70 -10.39 7.71 -10.65
N ASN A 71 -11.26 8.29 -9.81
CA ASN A 71 -11.33 7.92 -8.38
C ASN A 71 -11.66 6.42 -8.19
N SER A 72 -12.47 5.83 -9.05
CA SER A 72 -12.87 4.41 -8.98
C SER A 72 -11.73 3.47 -9.37
N GLN A 73 -10.94 3.83 -10.39
CA GLN A 73 -9.77 3.07 -10.82
C GLN A 73 -8.67 3.13 -9.76
N LEU A 74 -8.40 4.31 -9.21
CA LEU A 74 -7.45 4.49 -8.12
C LEU A 74 -7.88 3.71 -6.87
N SER A 75 -9.17 3.79 -6.53
CA SER A 75 -9.70 3.09 -5.37
C SER A 75 -9.61 1.58 -5.54
N ARG A 76 -9.86 1.04 -6.73
CA ARG A 76 -9.65 -0.39 -7.04
C ARG A 76 -8.18 -0.79 -6.94
N HIS A 77 -7.28 0.03 -7.47
CA HIS A 77 -5.83 -0.25 -7.46
C HIS A 77 -5.26 -0.33 -6.04
N PHE A 78 -5.60 0.64 -5.20
CA PHE A 78 -5.13 0.71 -3.82
C PHE A 78 -6.03 0.00 -2.80
N LYS A 79 -7.12 -0.64 -3.26
CA LYS A 79 -8.17 -1.24 -2.41
C LYS A 79 -8.66 -0.26 -1.35
N LEU A 80 -9.06 0.93 -1.79
CA LEU A 80 -9.62 2.01 -0.97
C LEU A 80 -11.10 2.20 -1.33
N SER A 81 -11.84 2.93 -0.50
CA SER A 81 -13.15 3.42 -0.91
C SER A 81 -12.99 4.65 -1.81
N ARG A 82 -13.85 4.78 -2.83
CA ARG A 82 -13.92 5.99 -3.67
C ARG A 82 -14.16 7.26 -2.84
N ASN A 83 -14.88 7.12 -1.72
CA ASN A 83 -15.17 8.21 -0.79
C ASN A 83 -13.92 8.64 -0.02
N THR A 84 -13.04 7.69 0.33
CA THR A 84 -11.73 7.97 0.94
C THR A 84 -10.88 8.81 -0.01
N VAL A 85 -10.81 8.44 -1.29
CA VAL A 85 -10.09 9.20 -2.31
C VAL A 85 -10.68 10.61 -2.45
N ALA A 86 -12.00 10.75 -2.54
CA ALA A 86 -12.66 12.05 -2.60
C ALA A 86 -12.36 12.91 -1.36
N LYS A 87 -12.42 12.33 -0.16
CA LYS A 87 -12.11 13.02 1.11
C LYS A 87 -10.65 13.48 1.15
N TRP A 88 -9.71 12.64 0.73
CA TRP A 88 -8.30 13.02 0.67
C TRP A 88 -8.04 14.13 -0.32
N LYS A 89 -8.66 14.10 -1.50
CA LYS A 89 -8.57 15.22 -2.44
C LYS A 89 -9.01 16.52 -1.77
N LYS A 90 -10.17 16.55 -1.12
CA LYS A 90 -10.67 17.75 -0.42
C LYS A 90 -9.77 18.24 0.72
N LEU A 91 -9.03 17.34 1.38
CA LEU A 91 -8.19 17.69 2.53
C LEU A 91 -6.76 18.11 2.15
N PHE A 92 -6.25 17.68 0.99
CA PHE A 92 -4.83 17.82 0.63
C PHE A 92 -4.58 18.46 -0.74
N LEU A 93 -5.62 18.71 -1.53
CA LEU A 93 -5.60 19.40 -2.82
C LEU A 93 -6.64 20.52 -2.82
#